data_AF-A0A5C6ZJL3-F1
#
_entry.id   AF-A0A5C6ZJL3-F1
#
_cell.length_a   1.000
_cell.length_b   1.000
_cell.length_c   1.000
_cell.angle_alpha   90.00
_cell.angle_beta   90.00
_cell.angle_gamma   90.00
#
_symmetry.space_group_name_H-M   'P 1'
#
loop_
_entity.id
_entity.type
_entity.pdbx_description
1 polymer ?
#
loop_
_entity_poly.entity_id
_entity_poly.type
_entity_poly.pdbx_seq_one_letter_code
_entity_poly.pdbx_strand_id
1 'polypeptide(L)'
;MNIKKKFTILTCFLALTSQGQIDTRFSDKSSYFEYIDRKYAIDSTKIYYTLDATKKTIFYFPAFTYFIRKDKIITIDEVANELESYCPPKKLFGQLSYELVSNLLEQQNYEVDLILKNLHSNDILDQNDEIVAVFLFSVDYKKLGVRYIKHKKKLENLGFKTIILSMDMPSIHGVTDYSKINQLRVKKN
;
A
#
# COMPACT_ATOMS: atom_id res chain seq x y z
N MET A 1 6.00 -32.76 33.11
CA MET A 1 5.79 -32.15 31.77
C MET A 1 4.87 -30.95 31.95
N ASN A 2 5.03 -29.89 31.14
CA ASN A 2 4.27 -28.62 31.15
C ASN A 2 4.75 -27.54 32.14
N ILE A 3 5.43 -26.53 31.59
CA ILE A 3 5.39 -25.08 31.98
C ILE A 3 6.24 -24.25 30.99
N LYS A 4 7.06 -24.87 30.12
CA LYS A 4 7.94 -24.12 29.19
C LYS A 4 7.32 -23.61 27.87
N LYS A 5 6.02 -23.83 27.59
CA LYS A 5 5.42 -23.42 26.30
C LYS A 5 4.56 -22.15 26.31
N LYS A 6 4.33 -21.50 27.46
CA LYS A 6 3.44 -20.32 27.54
C LYS A 6 4.14 -18.95 27.51
N PHE A 7 5.47 -18.89 27.51
CA PHE A 7 6.19 -17.60 27.58
C PHE A 7 6.67 -17.03 26.23
N THR A 8 6.57 -17.79 25.15
CA THR A 8 7.09 -17.36 23.83
C THR A 8 6.07 -16.58 22.99
N ILE A 9 4.78 -16.57 23.37
CA ILE A 9 3.72 -15.89 22.60
C ILE A 9 3.53 -14.43 23.05
N LEU A 10 3.92 -14.07 24.28
CA LEU A 10 3.72 -12.71 24.81
C LEU A 10 4.82 -11.72 24.35
N THR A 11 6.05 -12.19 24.14
CA THR A 11 7.16 -11.35 23.67
C THR A 11 7.05 -10.95 22.20
N CYS A 12 6.37 -11.73 21.36
CA CYS A 12 6.09 -11.34 19.97
C CYS A 12 5.09 -10.17 19.88
N PHE A 13 4.13 -10.07 20.79
CA PHE A 13 3.18 -8.95 20.83
C PHE A 13 3.81 -7.66 21.40
N LEU A 14 4.65 -7.78 22.44
CA LEU A 14 5.30 -6.61 23.05
C LEU A 14 6.41 -5.99 22.19
N ALA A 15 7.08 -6.79 21.35
CA ALA A 15 8.05 -6.28 20.38
C ALA A 15 7.39 -5.56 19.19
N LEU A 16 6.13 -5.91 18.86
CA LEU A 16 5.33 -5.19 17.85
C LEU A 16 4.83 -3.84 18.37
N THR A 17 4.57 -3.71 19.68
CA THR A 17 4.05 -2.46 20.26
C THR A 17 5.12 -1.41 20.58
N SER A 18 6.37 -1.80 20.87
CA SER A 18 7.41 -0.82 21.26
C SER A 18 8.27 -0.29 20.10
N GLN A 19 8.29 -0.96 18.94
CA GLN A 19 9.05 -0.51 17.78
C GLN A 19 8.24 0.34 16.79
N GLY A 20 7.01 0.75 17.09
CA GLY A 20 6.11 1.38 16.10
C GLY A 20 5.96 2.89 16.16
N GLN A 21 6.11 3.53 17.32
CA GLN A 21 5.74 4.94 17.47
C GLN A 21 6.94 5.86 17.23
N ILE A 22 7.21 6.16 15.97
CA ILE A 22 7.91 7.40 15.65
C ILE A 22 6.80 8.44 15.53
N ASP A 23 6.88 9.53 16.30
CA ASP A 23 6.02 10.71 16.13
C ASP A 23 6.37 11.35 14.78
N THR A 24 5.90 10.76 13.68
CA THR A 24 6.27 11.11 12.30
C THR A 24 5.40 12.23 11.79
N ARG A 25 5.38 13.34 12.52
CA ARG A 25 4.81 14.58 12.00
C ARG A 25 5.88 15.27 11.16
N PHE A 26 5.64 15.32 9.86
CA PHE A 26 6.49 16.02 8.90
C PHE A 26 6.04 17.47 8.80
N SER A 27 6.99 18.41 8.83
CA SER A 27 6.73 19.85 8.75
C SER A 27 6.21 20.29 7.39
N ASP A 28 6.46 19.50 6.36
CA ASP A 28 6.14 19.77 4.96
C ASP A 28 6.37 18.51 4.10
N LYS A 29 6.06 18.61 2.80
CA LYS A 29 6.30 17.51 1.83
C LYS A 29 7.79 17.20 1.63
N SER A 30 8.65 18.21 1.65
CA SER A 30 10.09 18.05 1.37
C SER A 30 10.78 17.19 2.42
N SER A 31 10.51 17.45 3.70
CA SER A 31 11.00 16.67 4.84
C SER A 31 10.48 15.23 4.82
N TYR A 32 9.26 15.01 4.32
CA TYR A 32 8.71 13.67 4.09
C TYR A 32 9.51 12.92 3.00
N PHE A 33 9.74 13.54 1.84
CA PHE A 33 10.49 12.94 0.75
C PHE A 33 11.93 12.63 1.13
N GLU A 34 12.64 13.59 1.75
CA GLU A 34 14.01 13.39 2.23
C GLU A 34 14.10 12.18 3.18
N TYR A 35 13.13 12.06 4.10
CA TYR A 35 13.07 10.95 5.03
C TYR A 35 12.91 9.61 4.31
N ILE A 36 12.02 9.52 3.32
CA ILE A 36 11.73 8.29 2.58
C ILE A 36 12.91 7.88 1.70
N ASP A 37 13.44 8.82 0.93
CA ASP A 37 14.53 8.58 -0.01
C ASP A 37 15.76 8.07 0.76
N ARG A 38 16.11 8.74 1.87
CA ARG A 38 17.24 8.35 2.74
C ARG A 38 17.05 7.00 3.42
N LYS A 39 15.84 6.68 3.89
CA LYS A 39 15.64 5.57 4.82
C LYS A 39 15.09 4.30 4.18
N TYR A 40 14.36 4.43 3.08
CA TYR A 40 13.65 3.31 2.45
C TYR A 40 14.06 3.05 1.00
N ALA A 41 14.91 3.91 0.39
CA ALA A 41 15.33 3.80 -1.01
C ALA A 41 14.13 3.66 -1.97
N ILE A 42 13.06 4.39 -1.65
CA ILE A 42 11.87 4.53 -2.48
C ILE A 42 12.03 5.80 -3.30
N ASP A 43 11.64 5.77 -4.57
CA ASP A 43 11.61 6.95 -5.42
C ASP A 43 10.40 7.84 -5.04
N SER A 44 10.67 8.94 -4.35
CA SER A 44 9.66 9.90 -3.87
C SER A 44 8.80 10.51 -4.98
N THR A 45 9.29 10.56 -6.22
CA THR A 45 8.53 11.10 -7.37
C THR A 45 7.34 10.23 -7.76
N LYS A 46 7.33 8.95 -7.35
CA LYS A 46 6.24 8.00 -7.60
C LYS A 46 5.34 7.79 -6.39
N ILE A 47 5.33 8.72 -5.44
CA ILE A 47 4.44 8.69 -4.27
C ILE A 47 3.14 9.41 -4.60
N TYR A 48 2.04 8.72 -4.40
CA TYR A 48 0.67 9.17 -4.62
C TYR A 48 -0.12 9.11 -3.32
N TYR A 49 -1.24 9.81 -3.30
CA TYR A 49 -2.27 9.72 -2.27
C TYR A 49 -3.65 9.76 -2.90
N THR A 50 -4.67 9.38 -2.13
CA THR A 50 -6.06 9.44 -2.58
C THR A 50 -6.70 10.76 -2.22
N LEU A 51 -7.46 11.35 -3.12
CA LEU A 51 -8.35 12.49 -2.81
C LEU A 51 -9.69 12.02 -2.22
N ASP A 52 -10.39 12.90 -1.52
CA ASP A 52 -11.63 12.61 -0.79
C ASP A 52 -12.89 12.46 -1.66
N ALA A 53 -12.85 11.56 -2.66
CA ALA A 53 -13.93 11.39 -3.63
C ALA A 53 -14.96 10.31 -3.22
N THR A 54 -14.51 9.15 -2.71
CA THR A 54 -15.37 7.96 -2.70
C THR A 54 -16.31 7.82 -1.52
N LYS A 55 -16.09 8.54 -0.41
CA LYS A 55 -16.76 8.31 0.88
C LYS A 55 -16.78 6.84 1.36
N LYS A 56 -15.97 5.96 0.75
CA LYS A 56 -15.88 4.52 1.01
C LYS A 56 -14.42 4.15 1.24
N THR A 57 -14.16 3.29 2.23
CA THR A 57 -12.83 2.71 2.43
C THR A 57 -12.55 1.73 1.30
N ILE A 58 -11.42 1.90 0.63
CA ILE A 58 -10.98 1.08 -0.50
C ILE A 58 -9.79 0.23 -0.08
N PHE A 59 -8.90 0.82 0.71
CA PHE A 59 -7.66 0.20 1.13
C PHE A 59 -7.85 -0.39 2.52
N TYR A 60 -7.82 -1.72 2.59
CA TYR A 60 -7.93 -2.50 3.82
C TYR A 60 -6.60 -3.17 4.15
N PHE A 61 -6.18 -3.06 5.40
CA PHE A 61 -5.08 -3.89 5.91
C PHE A 61 -5.58 -5.31 6.17
N PRO A 62 -4.77 -6.36 5.93
CA PRO A 62 -3.33 -6.33 5.71
C PRO A 62 -2.87 -6.31 4.24
N ALA A 63 -3.75 -6.06 3.26
CA ALA A 63 -3.35 -6.03 1.85
C ALA A 63 -2.41 -4.84 1.58
N PHE A 64 -1.21 -5.12 1.07
CA PHE A 64 -0.18 -4.10 0.76
C PHE A 64 -0.01 -3.86 -0.75
N THR A 65 -0.72 -4.61 -1.59
CA THR A 65 -0.68 -4.44 -3.04
C THR A 65 -2.06 -4.62 -3.62
N TYR A 66 -2.44 -3.69 -4.48
CA TYR A 66 -3.72 -3.65 -5.19
C TYR A 66 -3.45 -3.50 -6.67
N PHE A 67 -4.34 -4.04 -7.49
CA PHE A 67 -4.38 -3.80 -8.92
C PHE A 67 -5.65 -3.04 -9.22
N ILE A 68 -5.52 -1.94 -9.95
CA ILE A 68 -6.62 -1.02 -10.24
C ILE A 68 -6.67 -0.80 -11.74
N ARG A 69 -7.87 -0.88 -12.31
CA ARG A 69 -8.14 -0.54 -13.71
C ARG A 69 -9.49 0.14 -13.78
N LYS A 70 -9.49 1.44 -14.12
CA LYS A 70 -10.68 2.29 -14.09
C LYS A 70 -11.30 2.26 -12.69
N ASP A 71 -12.53 1.78 -12.61
CA ASP A 71 -13.35 1.66 -11.41
C ASP A 71 -13.16 0.33 -10.67
N LYS A 72 -12.43 -0.62 -11.26
CA LYS A 72 -12.26 -1.97 -10.71
C LYS A 72 -10.99 -2.08 -9.88
N ILE A 73 -11.09 -2.84 -8.78
CA ILE A 73 -9.97 -3.09 -7.87
C ILE A 73 -9.94 -4.55 -7.44
N ILE A 74 -8.73 -5.10 -7.31
CA ILE A 74 -8.48 -6.40 -6.69
C ILE A 74 -7.20 -6.34 -5.85
N THR A 75 -7.20 -7.00 -4.70
CA THR A 75 -6.02 -7.13 -3.84
C THR A 75 -5.13 -8.28 -4.28
N ILE A 76 -3.85 -8.20 -3.91
CA ILE A 76 -2.92 -9.31 -4.08
C ILE A 76 -3.36 -10.57 -3.31
N ASP A 77 -4.06 -10.41 -2.18
CA ASP A 77 -4.56 -11.52 -1.37
C ASP A 77 -5.76 -12.21 -2.04
N GLU A 78 -6.63 -11.46 -2.70
CA GLU A 78 -7.70 -12.02 -3.54
C GLU A 78 -7.14 -12.80 -4.72
N VAL A 79 -6.13 -12.25 -5.42
CA VAL A 79 -5.43 -12.99 -6.49
C VAL A 79 -4.79 -14.28 -5.95
N ALA A 80 -4.23 -14.24 -4.73
CA ALA A 80 -3.66 -15.42 -4.09
C ALA A 80 -4.70 -16.50 -3.81
N ASN A 81 -5.90 -16.10 -3.38
CA ASN A 81 -7.01 -17.02 -3.11
C ASN A 81 -7.48 -17.72 -4.40
N GLU A 82 -7.61 -16.98 -5.51
CA GLU A 82 -7.97 -17.54 -6.82
C GLU A 82 -6.92 -18.51 -7.36
N LEU A 83 -5.65 -18.31 -6.99
CA LEU A 83 -4.55 -19.22 -7.32
C LEU A 83 -4.40 -20.39 -6.32
N GLU A 84 -5.24 -20.46 -5.28
CA GLU A 84 -5.10 -21.37 -4.14
C GLU A 84 -3.67 -21.35 -3.54
N SER A 85 -3.04 -20.17 -3.54
CA SER A 85 -1.61 -19.99 -3.27
C SER A 85 -1.37 -19.28 -1.94
N TYR A 86 -1.21 -20.07 -0.87
CA TYR A 86 -0.90 -19.57 0.48
C TYR A 86 0.60 -19.33 0.70
N CYS A 87 1.28 -18.72 -0.28
CA CYS A 87 2.72 -18.57 -0.26
C CYS A 87 3.19 -17.15 0.11
N PRO A 88 4.45 -16.96 0.55
CA PRO A 88 4.98 -15.64 0.82
C PRO A 88 4.99 -14.76 -0.44
N PRO A 89 4.95 -13.41 -0.29
CA PRO A 89 4.83 -12.48 -1.41
C PRO A 89 5.78 -12.76 -2.57
N LYS A 90 7.05 -13.07 -2.29
CA LYS A 90 8.05 -13.37 -3.34
C LYS A 90 7.62 -14.48 -4.30
N LYS A 91 6.98 -15.55 -3.79
CA LYS A 91 6.50 -16.67 -4.60
C LYS A 91 5.22 -16.28 -5.34
N LEU A 92 4.30 -15.60 -4.65
CA LEU A 92 3.04 -15.14 -5.22
C LEU A 92 3.26 -14.20 -6.41
N PHE A 93 4.12 -13.18 -6.26
CA PHE A 93 4.54 -12.29 -7.35
C PHE A 93 5.24 -13.03 -8.51
N GLY A 94 5.67 -14.28 -8.33
CA GLY A 94 6.20 -15.12 -9.40
C GLY A 94 5.20 -15.94 -10.17
N GLN A 95 3.96 -15.99 -9.70
CA GLN A 95 2.86 -16.67 -10.37
C GLN A 95 1.95 -15.70 -11.12
N LEU A 96 2.15 -14.39 -10.93
CA LEU A 96 1.35 -13.36 -11.60
C LEU A 96 1.70 -13.24 -13.09
N SER A 97 0.67 -13.05 -13.91
CA SER A 97 0.75 -12.54 -15.26
C SER A 97 -0.21 -11.35 -15.41
N TYR A 98 0.00 -10.52 -16.45
CA TYR A 98 -0.91 -9.44 -16.77
C TYR A 98 -2.32 -9.95 -17.07
N GLU A 99 -2.42 -11.01 -17.89
CA GLU A 99 -3.67 -11.64 -18.29
C GLU A 99 -4.46 -12.17 -17.09
N LEU A 100 -3.80 -12.84 -16.14
CA LEU A 100 -4.44 -13.34 -14.93
C LEU A 100 -5.12 -12.19 -14.16
N VAL A 101 -4.37 -11.13 -13.89
CA VAL A 101 -4.89 -9.98 -13.12
C VAL A 101 -5.99 -9.25 -13.90
N SER A 102 -5.84 -9.11 -15.23
CA SER A 102 -6.87 -8.49 -16.09
C SER A 102 -8.18 -9.26 -16.04
N ASN A 103 -8.13 -10.59 -16.17
CA ASN A 103 -9.32 -11.44 -16.16
C ASN A 103 -10.02 -11.38 -14.79
N LEU A 104 -9.26 -11.41 -13.70
CA LEU A 104 -9.83 -11.31 -12.35
C LEU A 104 -10.44 -9.93 -12.09
N LEU A 105 -9.81 -8.86 -12.59
CA LEU A 105 -10.39 -7.52 -12.53
C LEU A 105 -11.71 -7.45 -13.30
N GLU A 106 -11.83 -8.09 -14.46
CA GLU A 106 -13.08 -8.08 -15.25
C GLU A 106 -14.26 -8.69 -14.48
N GLN A 107 -14.01 -9.65 -13.61
CA GLN A 107 -15.01 -10.31 -12.76
C GLN A 107 -15.43 -9.47 -11.54
N GLN A 108 -14.71 -8.38 -11.22
CA GLN A 108 -15.05 -7.51 -10.10
C GLN A 108 -16.24 -6.62 -10.42
N ASN A 109 -17.17 -6.54 -9.47
CA ASN A 109 -18.34 -5.65 -9.49
C ASN A 109 -18.16 -4.44 -8.57
N TYR A 110 -16.96 -4.22 -8.05
CA TYR A 110 -16.66 -3.04 -7.26
C TYR A 110 -16.50 -1.84 -8.19
N GLU A 111 -17.45 -0.91 -8.15
CA GLU A 111 -17.31 0.41 -8.77
C GLU A 111 -16.70 1.38 -7.76
N VAL A 112 -15.46 1.79 -8.01
CA VAL A 112 -14.68 2.68 -7.15
C VAL A 112 -14.18 3.88 -7.94
N ASP A 113 -14.61 5.09 -7.58
CA ASP A 113 -14.08 6.32 -8.17
C ASP A 113 -12.79 6.78 -7.48
N LEU A 114 -11.67 6.16 -7.83
CA LEU A 114 -10.39 6.44 -7.19
C LEU A 114 -9.61 7.55 -7.91
N ILE A 115 -9.50 8.71 -7.26
CA ILE A 115 -8.60 9.77 -7.71
C ILE A 115 -7.24 9.65 -7.01
N LEU A 116 -6.22 9.30 -7.78
CA LEU A 116 -4.83 9.17 -7.36
C LEU A 116 -4.06 10.44 -7.72
N LYS A 117 -3.58 11.17 -6.73
CA LYS A 117 -2.83 12.42 -6.92
C LYS A 117 -1.36 12.24 -6.54
N ASN A 118 -0.47 12.65 -7.42
CA ASN A 118 0.98 12.64 -7.17
C ASN A 118 1.31 13.63 -6.05
N LEU A 119 2.01 13.18 -5.02
CA LEU A 119 2.32 14.02 -3.87
C LEU A 119 3.32 15.13 -4.22
N HIS A 120 4.24 14.86 -5.15
CA HIS A 120 5.30 15.76 -5.57
C HIS A 120 4.77 16.83 -6.54
N SER A 121 4.16 16.41 -7.66
CA SER A 121 3.71 17.34 -8.71
C SER A 121 2.28 17.86 -8.53
N ASN A 122 1.47 17.21 -7.70
CA ASN A 122 0.01 17.41 -7.59
C ASN A 122 -0.78 16.97 -8.84
N ASP A 123 -0.16 16.31 -9.80
CA ASP A 123 -0.86 15.80 -10.98
C ASP A 123 -1.78 14.63 -10.61
N ILE A 124 -2.93 14.55 -11.27
CA ILE A 124 -3.81 13.39 -11.17
C ILE A 124 -3.27 12.31 -12.12
N LEU A 125 -3.16 11.08 -11.61
CA LEU A 125 -2.74 9.95 -12.41
C LEU A 125 -3.83 9.62 -13.43
N ASP A 126 -3.52 9.84 -14.71
CA ASP A 126 -4.29 9.26 -15.79
C ASP A 126 -3.96 7.76 -15.90
N GLN A 127 -5.00 6.93 -15.74
CA GLN A 127 -4.88 5.48 -15.83
C GLN A 127 -4.93 4.99 -17.28
N ASN A 128 -5.55 5.72 -18.23
CA ASN A 128 -5.65 5.32 -19.64
C ASN A 128 -6.09 3.84 -19.88
N ASP A 129 -6.97 3.30 -19.02
CA ASP A 129 -7.37 1.88 -19.03
C ASP A 129 -6.24 0.87 -18.79
N GLU A 130 -5.05 1.33 -18.39
CA GLU A 130 -3.92 0.51 -17.95
C GLU A 130 -4.18 -0.06 -16.55
N ILE A 131 -3.66 -1.26 -16.27
CA ILE A 131 -3.67 -1.80 -14.91
C ILE A 131 -2.54 -1.14 -14.11
N VAL A 132 -2.91 -0.44 -13.04
CA VAL A 132 -2.00 0.18 -12.08
C VAL A 132 -1.85 -0.72 -10.86
N ALA A 133 -0.65 -1.23 -10.64
CA ALA A 133 -0.28 -1.88 -9.39
C ALA A 133 0.09 -0.82 -8.34
N VAL A 134 -0.72 -0.74 -7.29
CA VAL A 134 -0.61 0.20 -6.19
C VAL A 134 0.01 -0.49 -4.99
N PHE A 135 1.18 -0.01 -4.56
CA PHE A 135 1.85 -0.49 -3.36
C PHE A 135 1.55 0.43 -2.18
N LEU A 136 0.93 -0.09 -1.12
CA LEU A 136 0.69 0.70 0.09
C LEU A 136 1.99 0.90 0.87
N PHE A 137 2.24 2.15 1.22
CA PHE A 137 3.36 2.56 2.06
C PHE A 137 2.87 3.38 3.24
N SER A 138 3.47 3.12 4.40
CA SER A 138 3.40 3.99 5.55
C SER A 138 4.65 3.83 6.39
N VAL A 139 5.13 4.95 6.97
CA VAL A 139 6.26 4.94 7.88
C VAL A 139 5.98 4.07 9.11
N ASP A 140 4.73 3.99 9.57
CA ASP A 140 4.32 3.18 10.72
C ASP A 140 4.46 1.67 10.46
N TYR A 141 4.24 1.25 9.21
CA TYR A 141 4.34 -0.15 8.79
C TYR A 141 5.76 -0.56 8.35
N LYS A 142 6.70 0.39 8.36
CA LYS A 142 8.16 0.20 8.19
C LYS A 142 8.51 -0.84 7.10
N LYS A 143 8.99 -2.00 7.55
CA LYS A 143 9.54 -3.05 6.68
C LYS A 143 8.47 -3.83 5.91
N LEU A 144 7.20 -3.77 6.31
CA LEU A 144 6.14 -4.56 5.67
C LEU A 144 5.79 -4.00 4.29
N GLY A 145 5.41 -2.73 4.17
CA GLY A 145 5.14 -2.11 2.86
C GLY A 145 6.36 -2.17 1.92
N VAL A 146 7.56 -1.90 2.48
CA VAL A 146 8.82 -1.96 1.72
C VAL A 146 9.10 -3.36 1.15
N ARG A 147 8.67 -4.45 1.79
CA ARG A 147 8.84 -5.81 1.23
C ARG A 147 8.06 -5.99 -0.07
N TYR A 148 6.86 -5.42 -0.16
CA TYR A 148 6.04 -5.47 -1.38
C TYR A 148 6.61 -4.56 -2.47
N ILE A 149 7.04 -3.35 -2.11
CA ILE A 149 7.60 -2.37 -3.07
C ILE A 149 8.82 -2.93 -3.82
N LYS A 150 9.61 -3.83 -3.22
CA LYS A 150 10.74 -4.49 -3.91
C LYS A 150 10.33 -5.30 -5.14
N HIS A 151 9.05 -5.67 -5.27
CA HIS A 151 8.51 -6.39 -6.42
C HIS A 151 8.05 -5.48 -7.55
N LYS A 152 8.14 -4.15 -7.39
CA LYS A 152 7.77 -3.15 -8.41
C LYS A 152 8.33 -3.45 -9.79
N LYS A 153 9.66 -3.59 -9.92
CA LYS A 153 10.32 -3.85 -11.22
C LYS A 153 9.82 -5.13 -11.89
N LYS A 154 9.44 -6.13 -11.10
CA LYS A 154 8.87 -7.37 -11.63
C LYS A 154 7.51 -7.14 -12.25
N LEU A 155 6.65 -6.36 -11.61
CA LEU A 155 5.34 -6.01 -12.17
C LEU A 155 5.49 -5.08 -13.39
N GLU A 156 6.42 -4.12 -13.35
CA GLU A 156 6.73 -3.28 -14.52
C GLU A 156 7.13 -4.14 -15.73
N ASN A 157 7.96 -5.17 -15.53
CA ASN A 157 8.34 -6.11 -16.59
C ASN A 157 7.18 -6.97 -17.12
N LEU A 158 6.09 -7.13 -16.34
CA LEU A 158 4.87 -7.81 -16.76
C LEU A 158 3.90 -6.86 -17.48
N GLY A 159 4.22 -5.57 -17.62
CA GLY A 159 3.38 -4.57 -18.28
C GLY A 159 2.48 -3.77 -17.34
N PHE A 160 2.60 -3.93 -16.02
CA PHE A 160 1.85 -3.11 -15.08
C PHE A 160 2.49 -1.72 -14.90
N LYS A 161 1.67 -0.67 -14.89
CA LYS A 161 2.08 0.62 -14.34
C LYS A 161 2.18 0.48 -12.83
N THR A 162 3.18 1.09 -12.20
CA THR A 162 3.36 0.95 -10.74
C THR A 162 3.44 2.29 -10.04
N ILE A 163 2.78 2.38 -8.90
CA ILE A 163 2.82 3.55 -8.03
C ILE A 163 2.94 3.13 -6.56
N ILE A 164 3.38 4.07 -5.72
CA ILE A 164 3.39 3.89 -4.27
C ILE A 164 2.34 4.80 -3.69
N LEU A 165 1.36 4.25 -2.98
CA LEU A 165 0.35 5.02 -2.29
C LEU A 165 0.76 5.22 -0.84
N SER A 166 0.99 6.47 -0.46
CA SER A 166 1.29 6.81 0.93
C SER A 166 0.01 6.98 1.74
N MET A 167 -0.01 6.30 2.89
CA MET A 167 -1.06 6.39 3.89
C MET A 167 -0.69 7.37 5.03
N ASP A 168 0.47 8.04 4.91
CA ASP A 168 1.02 8.97 5.92
C ASP A 168 0.50 10.41 5.76
N MET A 169 -0.42 10.67 4.82
CA MET A 169 -0.93 12.03 4.56
C MET A 169 -1.40 12.81 5.81
N PRO A 170 -2.07 12.19 6.81
CA PRO A 170 -2.45 12.93 8.02
C PRO A 170 -1.28 13.51 8.81
N SER A 171 -0.09 12.96 8.64
CA SER A 171 1.10 13.35 9.39
C SER A 171 2.01 14.31 8.62
N ILE A 172 1.65 14.69 7.39
CA ILE A 172 2.40 15.65 6.57
C ILE A 172 1.68 17.00 6.59
N HIS A 173 2.33 18.01 7.15
CA HIS A 173 1.76 19.36 7.17
C HIS A 173 1.72 19.98 5.75
N GLY A 174 0.68 20.76 5.47
CA GLY A 174 0.46 21.38 4.17
C GLY A 174 -0.30 20.53 3.14
N VAL A 175 -0.67 19.28 3.47
CA VAL A 175 -1.55 18.44 2.64
C VAL A 175 -2.92 18.34 3.29
N THR A 176 -3.96 18.85 2.63
CA THR A 176 -5.30 18.99 3.22
C THR A 176 -6.43 18.36 2.42
N ASP A 177 -6.18 17.98 1.16
CA ASP A 177 -7.17 17.53 0.18
C ASP A 177 -7.29 16.00 0.05
N TYR A 178 -6.64 15.26 0.95
CA TYR A 178 -6.58 13.80 0.94
C TYR A 178 -7.83 13.13 1.52
N SER A 179 -8.11 11.89 1.11
CA SER A 179 -9.22 11.09 1.62
C SER A 179 -9.04 10.78 3.10
N LYS A 180 -10.04 11.14 3.92
CA LYS A 180 -9.99 10.85 5.37
C LYS A 180 -10.33 9.43 5.78
N ILE A 181 -10.84 8.67 4.81
CA ILE A 181 -11.41 7.35 5.01
C ILE A 181 -10.37 6.27 4.69
N ASN A 182 -9.47 6.56 3.75
CA ASN A 182 -8.32 5.73 3.41
C ASN A 182 -7.05 6.16 4.17
N GLN A 183 -7.20 6.70 5.38
CA GLN A 183 -6.07 7.02 6.25
C GLN A 183 -5.78 5.87 7.19
N LEU A 184 -4.50 5.70 7.51
CA LEU A 184 -4.13 4.94 8.69
C LEU A 184 -4.49 5.72 9.95
N ARG A 185 -5.36 5.13 10.77
CA ARG A 185 -5.71 5.68 12.07
C ARG A 185 -4.95 4.93 13.15
N VAL A 186 -3.97 5.62 13.74
CA VAL A 186 -3.43 5.19 15.03
C VAL A 186 -4.51 5.43 16.07
N LYS A 187 -4.88 4.38 16.81
CA LYS A 187 -5.85 4.49 17.89
C LYS A 187 -5.33 5.54 18.89
N LYS A 188 -6.06 6.64 19.07
CA LYS A 188 -5.82 7.54 20.21
C LYS A 188 -6.22 6.76 21.46
N ASN A 189 -5.25 6.49 22.33
CA ASN A 189 -5.51 6.02 23.69
C ASN A 189 -6.21 7.12 24.48
#